data_AF-A0A3B8JCW5-F1
#
_entry.id   AF-A0A3B8JCW5-F1
#
_cell.length_a   1.000
_cell.length_b   1.000
_cell.length_c   1.000
_cell.angle_alpha   90.00
_cell.angle_beta   90.00
_cell.angle_gamma   90.00
#
_symmetry.space_group_name_H-M   'P 1'
#
loop_
_entity.id
_entity.type
_entity.pdbx_description
1 polymer ?
#
loop_
_entity_poly.entity_id
_entity_poly.type
_entity_poly.pdbx_seq_one_letter_code
_entity_poly.pdbx_strand_id
1 'polypeptide(L)'
;YQAEGLDWADIEFKLRENKETKRSPYFGFIFDPQNVKTELSTINNVKNQYLPGLISGALDPDETLPLFIKDLNAAGAQTVIEEKQKQLDKWLSEQ
;
A
#
# COMPACT_ATOMS: atom_id res chain seq x y z
N TYR A 1 -16.01 22.02 24.28
CA TYR A 1 -15.93 21.00 25.34
C TYR A 1 -14.60 20.29 25.16
N GLN A 2 -13.70 20.33 26.15
CA GLN A 2 -12.44 19.59 26.14
C GLN A 2 -12.71 18.26 26.87
N ALA A 3 -12.50 17.13 26.19
CA ALA A 3 -12.59 15.85 26.89
C ALA A 3 -11.38 15.71 27.83
N GLU A 4 -11.62 15.16 29.02
CA GLU A 4 -10.59 14.98 30.05
C GLU A 4 -9.40 14.19 29.50
N GLY A 5 -8.18 14.71 29.70
CA GLY A 5 -6.94 14.07 29.23
C GLY A 5 -6.45 14.47 27.83
N LEU A 6 -7.15 15.35 27.11
CA LEU A 6 -6.69 15.89 25.81
C LEU A 6 -6.08 17.28 25.96
N ASP A 7 -4.88 17.50 25.41
CA ASP A 7 -4.29 18.85 25.30
C ASP A 7 -4.99 19.64 24.18
N TRP A 8 -5.18 20.95 24.39
CA TRP A 8 -5.68 21.84 23.35
C TRP A 8 -4.73 21.91 22.15
N ALA A 9 -3.43 21.79 22.36
CA ALA A 9 -2.45 21.73 21.27
C ALA A 9 -2.74 20.55 20.31
N ASP A 10 -3.15 19.39 20.84
CA ASP A 10 -3.54 18.23 20.04
C ASP A 10 -4.83 18.47 19.25
N ILE A 11 -5.78 19.19 19.84
CA ILE A 11 -7.05 19.55 19.19
C ILE A 11 -6.79 20.49 18.03
N GLU A 12 -5.99 21.54 18.24
CA GLU A 12 -5.62 22.49 17.20
C GLU A 12 -4.82 21.83 16.08
N PHE A 13 -3.85 20.98 16.44
CA PHE A 13 -3.11 20.18 15.47
C PHE A 13 -4.04 19.34 14.60
N LYS A 14 -4.96 18.57 15.21
CA LYS A 14 -5.93 17.74 14.47
C LYS A 14 -6.85 18.57 13.58
N LEU A 15 -7.34 19.71 14.07
CA LEU A 15 -8.22 20.59 13.30
C LEU A 15 -7.50 21.21 12.10
N ARG A 16 -6.21 21.54 12.26
CA ARG A 16 -5.37 22.04 11.17
C ARG A 16 -5.13 20.95 10.13
N GLU A 17 -4.66 19.77 10.53
CA GLU A 17 -4.39 18.66 9.60
C GLU A 17 -5.66 18.24 8.84
N ASN A 18 -6.82 18.16 9.51
CA ASN A 18 -8.08 17.83 8.85
C ASN A 18 -8.47 18.79 7.72
N LYS A 19 -7.99 20.05 7.76
CA LYS A 19 -8.32 21.08 6.76
C LYS A 19 -7.21 21.27 5.73
N GLU A 20 -5.96 21.17 6.15
CA GLU A 20 -4.80 21.65 5.39
C GLU A 20 -3.92 20.53 4.86
N THR A 21 -4.02 19.30 5.38
CA THR A 21 -3.19 18.19 4.91
C THR A 21 -3.44 17.95 3.43
N LYS A 22 -2.36 17.98 2.65
CA LYS A 22 -2.40 17.72 1.21
C LYS A 22 -2.90 16.30 0.97
N ARG A 23 -3.90 16.17 0.10
CA ARG A 23 -4.34 14.84 -0.38
C ARG A 23 -3.26 14.25 -1.28
N SER A 24 -3.21 12.92 -1.31
CA SER A 24 -2.40 12.20 -2.30
C SER A 24 -2.78 12.65 -3.72
N PRO A 25 -1.81 12.83 -4.64
CA PRO A 25 -2.08 13.07 -6.06
C PRO A 25 -2.93 11.96 -6.70
N TYR A 26 -2.95 10.77 -6.10
CA TYR A 26 -3.70 9.60 -6.58
C TYR A 26 -4.98 9.34 -5.77
N PHE A 27 -5.40 10.30 -4.92
CA PHE A 27 -6.62 10.17 -4.15
C PHE A 27 -7.83 10.07 -5.08
N GLY A 28 -8.58 8.97 -4.99
CA GLY A 28 -9.74 8.69 -5.85
C GLY A 28 -9.45 7.69 -6.98
N PHE A 29 -8.19 7.33 -7.22
CA PHE A 29 -7.87 6.23 -8.13
C PHE A 29 -8.32 4.88 -7.53
N ILE A 30 -9.01 4.07 -8.35
CA ILE A 30 -9.42 2.71 -8.00
C ILE A 30 -8.87 1.77 -9.06
N PHE A 31 -8.02 0.83 -8.63
CA PHE A 31 -7.44 -0.19 -9.51
C PHE A 31 -8.46 -1.26 -9.90
N ASP A 32 -8.56 -1.59 -11.19
CA ASP A 32 -9.32 -2.74 -11.69
C ASP A 32 -8.40 -3.97 -11.85
N PRO A 33 -8.58 -5.02 -11.03
CA PRO A 33 -7.74 -6.20 -11.10
C PRO A 33 -8.15 -7.21 -12.18
N GLN A 34 -9.19 -6.99 -13.00
CA GLN A 34 -9.72 -8.01 -13.93
C GLN A 34 -8.63 -8.71 -14.75
N ASN A 35 -7.66 -7.95 -15.28
CA ASN A 35 -6.63 -8.46 -16.18
C ASN A 35 -5.51 -9.24 -15.48
N VAL A 36 -5.41 -9.16 -14.14
CA VAL A 36 -4.29 -9.72 -13.36
C VAL A 36 -4.74 -10.49 -12.11
N LYS A 37 -5.97 -11.01 -12.13
CA LYS A 37 -6.55 -11.76 -10.99
C LYS A 37 -5.72 -12.97 -10.60
N THR A 38 -5.16 -13.67 -11.59
CA THR A 38 -4.36 -14.89 -11.37
C THR A 38 -3.07 -14.56 -10.62
N GLU A 39 -2.35 -13.55 -11.09
CA GLU A 39 -1.12 -13.04 -10.48
C GLU A 39 -1.39 -12.56 -9.06
N LEU A 40 -2.49 -11.81 -8.83
CA LEU A 40 -2.88 -11.37 -7.49
C LEU A 40 -3.13 -12.53 -6.52
N SER A 41 -3.72 -13.64 -6.99
CA SER A 41 -3.91 -14.84 -6.20
C SER A 41 -2.56 -15.47 -5.80
N THR A 42 -1.66 -15.65 -6.76
CA THR A 42 -0.33 -16.22 -6.51
C THR A 42 0.51 -15.31 -5.60
N ILE A 43 0.48 -14.00 -5.82
CA ILE A 43 1.13 -12.99 -4.96
C ILE A 43 0.61 -13.07 -3.53
N ASN A 44 -0.71 -13.23 -3.33
CA ASN A 44 -1.28 -13.36 -1.99
C ASN A 44 -0.76 -14.62 -1.27
N ASN A 45 -0.57 -15.73 -1.98
CA ASN A 45 0.02 -16.94 -1.39
C ASN A 45 1.46 -16.69 -0.93
N VAL A 46 2.28 -16.03 -1.74
CA VAL A 46 3.65 -15.64 -1.37
C VAL A 46 3.61 -14.70 -0.15
N LYS A 47 2.78 -13.66 -0.17
CA LYS A 47 2.63 -12.74 0.96
C LYS A 47 2.28 -13.46 2.26
N ASN A 48 1.39 -14.44 2.21
CA ASN A 48 0.97 -15.21 3.40
C ASN A 48 2.11 -16.05 4.00
N GLN A 49 3.10 -16.43 3.20
CA GLN A 49 4.27 -17.19 3.65
C GLN A 49 5.30 -16.30 4.35
N TYR A 50 5.51 -15.07 3.86
CA TYR A 50 6.61 -14.21 4.30
C TYR A 50 6.19 -13.07 5.24
N LEU A 51 5.09 -12.38 4.96
CA LEU A 51 4.74 -11.13 5.64
C LEU A 51 4.54 -11.26 7.16
N PRO A 52 3.90 -12.32 7.72
CA PRO A 52 3.74 -12.42 9.16
C PRO A 52 5.07 -12.41 9.92
N GLY A 53 6.09 -13.11 9.39
CA GLY A 53 7.42 -13.16 9.98
C GLY A 53 8.20 -11.85 9.81
N LEU A 54 8.12 -11.24 8.62
CA LEU A 54 8.76 -9.95 8.33
C LEU A 54 8.17 -8.80 9.16
N ILE A 55 6.84 -8.72 9.30
CA ILE A 55 6.16 -7.62 10.02
C ILE A 55 6.36 -7.75 11.52
N SER A 56 6.38 -8.98 12.05
CA SER A 56 6.59 -9.21 13.49
C SER A 56 8.06 -9.08 13.92
N GLY A 57 9.01 -9.05 12.97
CA GLY A 57 10.44 -9.06 13.25
C GLY A 57 10.98 -10.44 13.61
N ALA A 58 10.24 -11.51 13.34
CA ALA A 58 10.66 -12.89 13.60
C ALA A 58 11.64 -13.44 12.53
N LEU A 59 11.70 -12.81 11.36
CA LEU A 59 12.60 -13.16 10.26
C LEU A 59 13.63 -12.04 10.04
N ASP A 60 14.87 -12.41 9.74
CA ASP A 60 15.92 -11.44 9.37
C ASP A 60 15.61 -10.82 7.99
N PRO A 61 15.41 -9.49 7.91
CA PRO A 61 15.15 -8.82 6.65
C PRO A 61 16.28 -8.95 5.62
N ASP A 62 17.55 -9.00 6.05
CA ASP A 62 18.69 -9.03 5.13
C ASP A 62 18.76 -10.35 4.36
N GLU A 63 18.29 -11.44 4.97
CA GLU A 63 18.19 -12.75 4.33
C GLU A 63 16.83 -12.95 3.62
N THR A 64 15.75 -12.50 4.25
CA THR A 64 14.38 -12.87 3.85
C THR A 64 13.80 -11.94 2.78
N LEU A 65 14.11 -10.63 2.81
CA LEU A 65 13.58 -9.69 1.80
C LEU A 65 14.02 -10.03 0.38
N PRO A 66 15.28 -10.38 0.09
CA PRO A 66 15.69 -10.77 -1.26
C PRO A 66 14.92 -11.98 -1.80
N LEU A 67 14.68 -12.99 -0.95
CA LEU A 67 13.88 -14.18 -1.29
C LEU A 67 12.42 -13.81 -1.54
N PHE A 68 11.82 -13.02 -0.65
CA PHE A 68 10.45 -12.57 -0.80
C PHE A 68 10.23 -11.78 -2.10
N ILE A 69 11.13 -10.85 -2.43
CA ILE A 69 11.07 -10.08 -3.68
C ILE A 69 11.19 -10.99 -4.90
N LYS A 70 12.12 -11.96 -4.87
CA LYS A 70 12.26 -12.96 -5.93
C LYS A 70 10.96 -13.75 -6.14
N ASP A 71 10.36 -14.23 -5.06
CA ASP A 71 9.14 -15.04 -5.13
C ASP A 71 7.92 -14.21 -5.55
N LEU A 72 7.83 -12.95 -5.12
CA LEU A 72 6.82 -12.00 -5.60
C LEU A 72 6.94 -11.77 -7.11
N ASN A 73 8.16 -11.56 -7.61
CA ASN A 73 8.39 -11.37 -9.04
C ASN A 73 8.05 -12.63 -9.84
N ALA A 74 8.44 -13.81 -9.35
CA ALA A 74 8.06 -15.10 -9.94
C ALA A 74 6.53 -15.33 -9.93
N ALA A 75 5.82 -14.78 -8.94
CA ALA A 75 4.37 -14.81 -8.84
C ALA A 75 3.65 -13.79 -9.75
N GLY A 76 4.39 -12.95 -10.49
CA GLY A 76 3.82 -11.95 -11.41
C GLY A 76 3.65 -10.55 -10.82
N ALA A 77 4.38 -10.21 -9.75
CA ALA A 77 4.32 -8.86 -9.16
C ALA A 77 4.62 -7.75 -10.17
N GLN A 78 5.59 -7.96 -11.06
CA GLN A 78 5.93 -6.99 -12.10
C GLN A 78 4.77 -6.75 -13.08
N THR A 79 4.07 -7.81 -13.51
CA THR A 79 2.87 -7.72 -14.35
C THR A 79 1.77 -6.88 -13.69
N VAL A 80 1.54 -7.09 -12.39
CA VAL A 80 0.56 -6.31 -11.62
C VAL A 80 0.99 -4.84 -11.49
N ILE A 81 2.28 -4.56 -11.30
CA ILE A 81 2.83 -3.20 -11.24
C ILE A 81 2.61 -2.47 -12.56
N GLU A 82 2.90 -3.12 -13.69
CA GLU A 82 2.73 -2.54 -15.03
C GLU A 82 1.26 -2.24 -15.35
N GLU A 83 0.35 -3.16 -15.03
CA GLU A 83 -1.09 -2.93 -15.23
C GLU A 83 -1.62 -1.80 -14.33
N LYS A 84 -1.16 -1.71 -13.08
CA LYS A 84 -1.48 -0.58 -12.19
C LYS A 84 -0.98 0.74 -12.75
N GLN A 85 0.26 0.79 -13.24
CA GLN A 85 0.85 1.99 -13.81
C GLN A 85 0.06 2.45 -15.04
N LYS A 86 -0.25 1.54 -15.96
CA LYS A 86 -1.08 1.81 -17.14
C LYS A 86 -2.45 2.38 -16.78
N GLN A 87 -3.14 1.79 -15.80
CA GLN A 87 -4.45 2.28 -15.35
C GLN A 87 -4.35 3.64 -14.66
N LEU A 88 -3.30 3.85 -13.86
CA LEU A 88 -3.05 5.12 -13.19
C LEU A 88 -2.76 6.24 -14.20
N ASP A 89 -1.90 5.98 -15.18
CA ASP A 89 -1.55 6.94 -16.23
C ASP A 89 -2.79 7.33 -17.05
N LYS A 90 -3.61 6.34 -17.40
CA LYS A 90 -4.89 6.59 -18.07
C LYS A 90 -5.79 7.48 -17.20
N TRP A 91 -5.99 7.12 -15.94
CA TRP A 91 -6.83 7.89 -15.02
C TRP A 91 -6.34 9.33 -14.84
N LEU A 92 -5.03 9.54 -14.71
CA LEU A 92 -4.42 10.88 -14.61
C LEU A 92 -4.62 11.72 -15.88
N SER A 93 -4.65 11.08 -17.06
CA SER A 93 -4.90 11.79 -18.33
C SER A 93 -6.37 12.22 -18.51
N GLU A 94 -7.28 11.62 -17.74
CA GLU A 94 -8.72 11.90 -17.78
C GLU A 94 -9.16 12.90 -16.69
N GLN A 95 -8.24 13.38 -15.84
CA GLN A 95 -8.49 14.39 -14.80
C GLN A 95 -8.46 15.83 -15.32
#